data_AF-A0A969JWH5-F1
#
_entry.id   AF-A0A969JWH5-F1
#
_cell.length_a   1.000
_cell.length_b   1.000
_cell.length_c   1.000
_cell.angle_alpha   90.00
_cell.angle_beta   90.00
_cell.angle_gamma   90.00
#
_symmetry.space_group_name_H-M   'P 1'
#
loop_
_entity.id
_entity.type
_entity.pdbx_description
1 polymer ?
#
loop_
_entity_poly.entity_id
_entity_poly.type
_entity_poly.pdbx_seq_one_letter_code
_entity_poly.pdbx_strand_id
1 'polypeptide(L)' 'MTSFEPNFEDADAFYAALIDAHRDFSDAESEAMNARLILLLANEIGSREKLQAALDAARGSILEERS' A
#
# COMPACT_ATOMS: atom_id res chain seq x y z
N MET A 1 14.04 3.77 16.24
CA MET A 1 12.65 3.68 16.74
C MET A 1 11.80 4.61 15.89
N THR A 2 11.63 4.26 14.62
CA THR A 2 10.79 4.97 13.66
C THR A 2 9.40 4.37 13.74
N SER A 3 8.65 4.77 14.76
CA SER A 3 7.23 4.45 14.84
C SER A 3 6.59 5.11 13.62
N PHE A 4 6.14 4.31 12.65
CA PHE A 4 5.15 4.75 11.67
C PHE A 4 3.93 5.14 12.50
N GLU A 5 3.75 6.41 12.82
CA GLU A 5 2.52 6.90 13.42
C GLU A 5 1.44 6.81 12.34
N PRO A 6 0.48 5.88 12.43
CA PRO A 6 -0.53 5.75 11.41
C PRO A 6 -1.39 7.02 11.48
N ASN A 7 -1.28 7.87 10.47
CA ASN A 7 -2.14 9.04 10.28
C ASN A 7 -3.55 8.62 9.79
N PHE A 8 -3.98 7.41 10.15
CA PHE A 8 -5.17 6.73 9.66
C PHE A 8 -5.76 5.95 10.84
N GLU A 9 -6.88 6.42 11.40
CA GLU A 9 -7.55 5.79 12.54
C GLU A 9 -7.95 4.32 12.28
N ASP A 10 -7.98 3.89 11.02
CA ASP A 10 -8.49 2.58 10.58
C ASP A 10 -7.51 1.83 9.66
N ALA A 11 -6.19 2.01 9.83
CA ALA A 11 -5.20 1.29 9.00
C ALA A 11 -5.40 -0.24 9.10
N ASP A 12 -5.69 -0.73 10.31
CA ASP A 12 -6.01 -2.13 10.57
C ASP A 12 -7.31 -2.58 9.88
N ALA A 13 -8.36 -1.73 9.88
CA ALA A 13 -9.63 -2.06 9.23
C ALA A 13 -9.50 -2.06 7.70
N PHE A 14 -8.73 -1.15 7.13
CA PHE A 14 -8.41 -1.17 5.70
C PHE A 14 -7.60 -2.41 5.33
N TYR A 15 -6.60 -2.79 6.14
CA TYR A 15 -5.83 -4.00 5.92
C TYR A 15 -6.71 -5.26 6.02
N ALA A 16 -7.61 -5.33 7.01
CA ALA A 16 -8.58 -6.42 7.11
C ALA A 16 -9.50 -6.51 5.89
N ALA A 17 -10.02 -5.37 5.41
CA ALA A 17 -10.83 -5.30 4.20
C ALA A 17 -10.03 -5.72 2.94
N LEU A 18 -8.75 -5.37 2.87
CA LEU A 18 -7.86 -5.77 1.79
C LEU A 18 -7.66 -7.30 1.79
N ILE A 19 -7.41 -7.91 2.95
CA ILE A 19 -7.27 -9.37 3.07
C ILE A 19 -8.56 -10.09 2.72
N ASP A 20 -9.70 -9.59 3.18
CA ASP A 20 -11.01 -10.17 2.86
C ASP A 20 -11.30 -10.09 1.35
N ALA A 21 -10.95 -8.98 0.71
CA ALA A 21 -11.08 -8.79 -0.74
C ALA A 21 -10.20 -9.74 -1.57
N HIS A 22 -9.16 -10.34 -0.99
CA HIS A 22 -8.29 -11.32 -1.63
C HIS A 22 -8.64 -12.78 -1.32
N ARG A 23 -9.58 -13.03 -0.40
CA ARG A 23 -9.85 -14.35 0.17
C ARG A 23 -10.22 -15.42 -0.86
N ASP A 24 -10.87 -15.02 -1.95
CA ASP A 24 -11.35 -15.91 -3.01
C ASP A 24 -10.46 -15.89 -4.26
N PHE A 25 -9.32 -15.18 -4.23
CA PHE A 25 -8.43 -15.01 -5.37
C PHE A 25 -7.18 -15.88 -5.26
N SER A 26 -6.74 -16.40 -6.41
CA SER A 26 -5.40 -16.98 -6.53
C SER A 26 -4.32 -15.90 -6.36
N ASP A 27 -3.07 -16.30 -6.14
CA ASP A 27 -1.94 -15.36 -6.01
C ASP A 27 -1.84 -14.41 -7.22
N ALA A 28 -2.04 -14.94 -8.44
CA ALA A 28 -2.01 -14.14 -9.66
C ALA A 28 -3.18 -13.14 -9.76
N GLU A 29 -4.38 -13.53 -9.32
CA GLU A 29 -5.53 -12.64 -9.26
C GLU A 29 -5.35 -11.58 -8.18
N SER A 30 -4.71 -11.93 -7.07
CA SER A 30 -4.38 -11.01 -5.99
C SER A 30 -3.34 -9.97 -6.41
N GLU A 31 -2.31 -10.37 -7.16
CA GLU A 31 -1.37 -9.43 -7.78
C GLU A 31 -2.08 -8.47 -8.75
N ALA A 32 -2.98 -8.98 -9.59
CA ALA A 32 -3.74 -8.17 -10.53
C ALA A 32 -4.69 -7.17 -9.82
N MET A 33 -5.33 -7.61 -8.73
CA MET A 33 -6.17 -6.77 -7.87
C MET A 33 -5.34 -5.65 -7.23
N ASN A 34 -4.19 -5.99 -6.63
CA ASN A 34 -3.29 -5.02 -6.01
C ASN A 34 -2.77 -3.99 -7.02
N ALA A 35 -2.35 -4.42 -8.21
CA ALA A 35 -1.91 -3.51 -9.26
C ALA A 35 -3.02 -2.51 -9.66
N ARG A 36 -4.26 -2.99 -9.75
CA ARG A 36 -5.41 -2.15 -10.07
C ARG A 36 -5.76 -1.19 -8.93
N LEU A 37 -5.68 -1.64 -7.68
CA LEU A 37 -5.87 -0.80 -6.50
C LEU A 37 -4.83 0.33 -6.44
N ILE A 38 -3.56 0.01 -6.68
CA ILE A 38 -2.47 1.01 -6.73
C ILE A 38 -2.76 2.07 -7.81
N LEU A 39 -3.22 1.66 -8.99
CA LEU A 39 -3.57 2.60 -10.06
C LEU A 39 -4.74 3.51 -9.70
N LEU A 40 -5.77 2.98 -9.03
CA LEU A 40 -6.91 3.78 -8.56
C LEU A 40 -6.47 4.78 -7.49
N LEU A 41 -5.70 4.35 -6.49
CA LEU A 41 -5.15 5.24 -5.47
C LEU A 41 -4.23 6.31 -6.07
N ALA A 42 -3.43 5.93 -7.07
CA ALA A 42 -2.58 6.87 -7.78
C ALA A 42 -3.38 7.91 -8.56
N ASN A 43 -4.50 7.52 -9.14
CA ASN A 43 -5.42 8.43 -9.80
C ASN A 43 -6.08 9.41 -8.80
N GLU A 44 -6.55 8.90 -7.66
CA GLU A 44 -7.14 9.73 -6.58
C GLU A 44 -6.15 10.76 -6.03
N ILE A 45 -4.86 10.40 -5.89
CA ILE A 45 -3.82 11.32 -5.44
C ILE A 45 -3.55 12.43 -6.47
N GLY A 46 -3.65 12.13 -7.77
CA GLY A 46 -3.57 13.10 -8.86
C GLY A 46 -2.24 13.85 -9.00
N SER A 47 -1.21 13.48 -8.24
CA SER A 47 0.08 14.19 -8.18
C SER A 47 1.26 13.25 -8.31
N ARG A 48 2.00 13.41 -9.42
CA ARG A 48 3.22 12.63 -9.71
C ARG A 48 4.29 12.78 -8.62
N GLU A 49 4.44 13.97 -8.05
CA GLU A 49 5.44 14.24 -7.01
C GLU A 49 5.12 13.49 -5.73
N LYS A 50 3.85 13.48 -5.30
CA LYS A 50 3.40 12.71 -4.14
C LYS A 50 3.58 11.21 -4.35
N LEU A 51 3.29 10.72 -5.54
CA LEU A 51 3.48 9.30 -5.89
C LEU A 51 4.96 8.91 -5.87
N GLN A 52 5.83 9.77 -6.39
CA GLN A 52 7.28 9.54 -6.36
C GLN A 52 7.80 9.50 -4.92
N ALA A 53 7.41 10.46 -4.09
CA ALA A 53 7.78 10.48 -2.67
C ALA A 53 7.28 9.24 -1.92
N ALA A 54 6.06 8.77 -2.21
CA ALA A 54 5.52 7.55 -1.63
C ALA A 54 6.31 6.29 -2.04
N LEU A 55 6.72 6.19 -3.31
CA LEU A 55 7.57 5.11 -3.79
C LEU A 55 8.95 5.11 -3.11
N ASP A 56 9.57 6.28 -3.00
CA ASP A 56 10.88 6.41 -2.37
C ASP A 56 10.81 6.07 -0.87
N ALA A 57 9.73 6.48 -0.18
CA ALA A 57 9.49 6.12 1.22
C ALA A 57 9.27 4.61 1.40
N ALA A 58 8.43 3.98 0.57
CA ALA A 58 8.17 2.54 0.63
C ALA A 58 9.45 1.72 0.34
N ARG A 59 10.32 2.21 -0.54
CA ARG A 59 11.62 1.57 -0.81
C ARG A 59 12.59 1.75 0.38
N GLY A 60 12.55 2.91 1.04
CA GLY A 60 13.34 3.19 2.23
C GLY A 60 13.03 2.25 3.39
N SER A 61 11.74 2.04 3.70
CA SER A 61 11.34 1.19 4.83
C SER A 61 11.81 -0.26 4.66
N ILE A 62 11.70 -0.84 3.46
CA ILE A 62 12.15 -2.20 3.18
C ILE A 62 13.67 -2.34 3.34
N LEU A 63 14.44 -1.30 3.02
CA LEU A 63 15.90 -1.32 3.19
C LEU A 63 16.32 -1.20 4.66
N GLU A 64 15.58 -0.43 5.46
CA GLU A 64 15.76 -0.35 6.91
C GLU A 64 15.42 -1.65 7.61
N GLU A 65 14.35 -2.35 7.21
CA GLU A 65 13.95 -3.65 7.76
C GLU A 65 14.93 -4.80 7.41
N ARG A 66 15.74 -4.61 6.37
CA ARG A 66 16.74 -5.59 5.90
C ARG A 66 18.15 -5.37 6.46
N SER A 67 18.38 -4.31 7.24
CA SER A 67 19.68 -3.92 7.79
C SER A 67 19.77 -4.23 9.28
#